data_AF-A0A937W6F1-F1
#
_entry.id   AF-A0A937W6F1-F1
#
_cell.length_a   1.000
_cell.length_b   1.000
_cell.length_c   1.000
_cell.angle_alpha   90.00
_cell.angle_beta   90.00
_cell.angle_gamma   90.00
#
_symmetry.space_group_name_H-M   'P 1'
#
loop_
_entity.id
_entity.type
_entity.pdbx_description
1 polymer ?
#
loop_
_entity_poly.entity_id
_entity_poly.type
_entity_poly.pdbx_seq_one_letter_code
_entity_poly.pdbx_strand_id
1 'polypeptide(L)'
;MTLDVLWSGPITLSDQLRVTQHPALQALWTILEQALQRQAGGVQQLTLGAHRLELGQRPHIMGILNVTPDSFSDGGLYFQPDQAIKHAETMLAAGADMIDVGGQSSRPGAVPVPPEVEQARVVPVIREIVQRFNAVVSVDTYRA
;
A
#
# COMPACT_ATOMS: atom_id res chain seq x y z
N MET A 1 14.71 -23.52 35.48
CA MET A 1 14.34 -22.19 36.01
C MET A 1 13.87 -21.38 34.82
N THR A 2 12.57 -21.31 34.63
CA THR A 2 11.92 -20.65 33.49
C THR A 2 11.77 -19.18 33.84
N LEU A 3 12.25 -18.29 32.97
CA LEU A 3 12.09 -16.85 33.15
C LEU A 3 10.88 -16.41 32.31
N ASP A 4 9.72 -16.27 32.96
CA ASP A 4 8.55 -15.65 32.34
C ASP A 4 8.67 -14.13 32.46
N VAL A 5 8.64 -13.43 31.33
CA VAL A 5 8.53 -11.97 31.29
C VAL A 5 7.17 -11.61 30.73
N LEU A 6 6.23 -11.27 31.61
CA LEU A 6 4.97 -10.65 31.25
C LEU A 6 5.22 -9.16 30.97
N TRP A 7 5.02 -8.74 29.73
CA TRP A 7 5.30 -7.38 29.25
C TRP A 7 4.01 -6.63 28.93
N SER A 8 3.78 -5.46 29.54
CA SER A 8 2.73 -4.52 29.12
C SER A 8 3.15 -3.06 29.42
N GLY A 9 3.65 -2.35 28.40
CA GLY A 9 4.04 -0.93 28.48
C GLY A 9 5.11 -0.53 27.45
N PRO A 10 5.27 0.76 27.10
CA PRO A 10 6.33 1.21 26.20
C PRO A 10 7.72 0.92 26.81
N ILE A 11 8.60 0.33 26.01
CA ILE A 11 9.95 -0.07 26.39
C ILE A 11 10.83 1.17 26.63
N THR A 12 11.14 1.46 27.88
CA THR A 12 12.38 2.18 28.23
C THR A 12 13.30 1.20 28.95
N LEU A 13 13.99 0.38 28.16
CA LEU A 13 14.88 -0.70 28.60
C LEU A 13 16.24 -0.18 29.11
N SER A 14 16.32 1.05 29.62
CA SER A 14 17.60 1.70 29.95
C SER A 14 18.12 1.37 31.35
N ASP A 15 17.26 0.99 32.30
CA ASP A 15 17.66 1.07 33.70
C ASP A 15 18.01 -0.27 34.36
N GLN A 16 17.64 -1.42 33.78
CA GLN A 16 17.78 -2.73 34.44
C GLN A 16 18.82 -3.67 33.83
N LEU A 17 19.31 -3.42 32.61
CA LEU A 17 20.45 -4.14 32.05
C LEU A 17 21.63 -3.19 31.97
N ARG A 18 22.47 -3.19 33.01
CA ARG A 18 23.75 -2.47 33.01
C ARG A 18 24.71 -3.10 32.00
N VAL A 19 24.50 -2.83 30.71
CA VAL A 19 25.40 -3.22 29.61
C VAL A 19 26.81 -2.66 29.83
N THR A 20 26.94 -1.56 30.59
CA THR A 20 28.21 -0.95 30.99
C THR A 20 29.16 -1.87 31.77
N GLN A 21 28.70 -3.00 32.31
CA GLN A 21 29.54 -3.94 33.06
C GLN A 21 30.02 -5.16 32.25
N HIS A 22 29.55 -5.33 31.01
CA HIS A 22 29.94 -6.48 30.17
C HIS A 22 30.34 -6.03 28.75
N PRO A 23 31.64 -5.75 28.51
CA PRO A 23 32.16 -5.29 27.23
C PRO A 23 31.83 -6.22 26.05
N ALA A 24 31.74 -7.53 26.31
CA ALA A 24 31.39 -8.54 25.31
C ALA A 24 29.96 -8.40 24.78
N LEU A 25 29.04 -7.82 25.54
CA LEU A 25 27.64 -7.62 25.15
C LEU A 25 27.39 -6.24 24.51
N GLN A 26 28.36 -5.32 24.58
CA GLN A 26 28.26 -3.97 24.02
C GLN A 26 28.00 -4.00 22.50
N ALA A 27 28.65 -4.91 21.78
CA ALA A 27 28.46 -5.08 20.34
C ALA A 27 27.05 -5.56 20.01
N LEU A 28 26.54 -6.54 20.76
CA LEU A 28 25.19 -7.10 20.58
C LEU A 28 24.12 -6.05 20.92
N TRP A 29 24.35 -5.26 21.97
CA TRP A 29 23.51 -4.13 22.35
C TRP A 29 23.45 -3.06 21.26
N THR A 30 24.62 -2.67 20.72
CA THR A 30 24.70 -1.70 19.63
C THR A 30 23.93 -2.16 18.39
N ILE A 31 24.01 -3.45 18.05
CA ILE A 31 23.25 -4.04 16.94
C ILE A 31 21.75 -4.02 17.24
N LEU A 32 21.33 -4.36 18.47
CA LEU A 32 19.93 -4.33 18.88
C LEU A 32 19.36 -2.91 18.88
N GLU A 33 20.06 -1.93 19.41
CA GLU A 33 19.66 -0.51 19.36
C GLU A 33 19.54 -0.02 17.93
N GLN A 34 20.50 -0.33 17.06
CA GLN A 34 20.41 0.03 15.65
C GLN A 34 19.23 -0.66 14.96
N ALA A 35 18.94 -1.92 15.27
CA ALA A 35 17.81 -2.65 14.72
C ALA A 35 16.46 -2.05 15.19
N LEU A 36 16.36 -1.69 16.47
CA LEU A 36 15.20 -1.03 17.05
C LEU A 36 15.01 0.39 16.49
N GLN A 37 16.08 1.16 16.33
CA GLN A 37 16.04 2.48 15.69
C GLN A 37 15.68 2.41 14.20
N ARG A 38 16.11 1.35 13.49
CA ARG A 38 15.69 1.10 12.10
C ARG A 38 14.21 0.76 11.97
N GLN A 39 13.60 0.17 13.00
CA GLN A 39 12.15 -0.05 13.04
C GLN A 39 11.35 1.17 13.54
N ALA A 40 11.99 2.08 14.29
CA ALA A 40 11.46 3.41 14.57
C ALA A 40 11.62 4.33 13.35
N GLY A 41 11.10 3.92 12.19
CA GLY A 41 10.94 4.81 11.06
C GLY A 41 10.00 5.94 11.49
N GLY A 42 10.54 7.14 11.69
CA GLY A 42 9.73 8.31 12.02
C GLY A 42 8.62 8.53 10.98
N VAL A 43 7.60 9.30 11.35
CA VAL A 43 6.51 9.64 10.45
C VAL A 43 7.07 10.37 9.23
N GLN A 44 6.88 9.80 8.04
CA GLN A 44 7.25 10.41 6.77
C GLN A 44 5.99 10.87 6.05
N GLN A 45 6.00 12.07 5.49
CA GLN A 45 4.89 12.57 4.68
C GLN A 45 5.18 12.33 3.20
N LEU A 46 4.32 11.54 2.55
CA LEU A 46 4.32 11.34 1.10
C LEU A 46 3.29 12.27 0.48
N THR A 47 3.71 13.10 -0.47
CA THR A 47 2.82 13.99 -1.24
C THR A 47 2.46 13.33 -2.57
N LEU A 48 1.16 13.14 -2.81
CA LEU A 48 0.60 12.51 -4.01
C LEU A 48 -0.39 13.46 -4.68
N GLY A 49 0.14 14.34 -5.53
CA GLY A 49 -0.63 15.43 -6.10
C GLY A 49 -1.15 16.37 -5.01
N ALA A 50 -2.48 16.48 -4.89
CA ALA A 50 -3.15 17.29 -3.87
C ALA A 50 -3.24 16.60 -2.49
N HIS A 51 -2.91 15.32 -2.40
CA HIS A 51 -3.06 14.52 -1.18
C HIS A 51 -1.74 14.38 -0.41
N ARG A 52 -1.85 14.17 0.90
CA ARG A 52 -0.72 13.84 1.78
C ARG A 52 -1.05 12.60 2.59
N LEU A 53 -0.11 11.65 2.63
CA LEU A 53 -0.19 10.41 3.41
C LEU A 53 0.95 10.36 4.44
N GLU A 54 0.63 9.93 5.65
CA GLU A 54 1.59 9.80 6.76
C GLU A 54 2.06 8.35 6.89
N LEU A 55 3.21 8.07 6.29
CA LEU A 55 3.84 6.76 6.37
C LEU A 55 4.49 6.58 7.75
N GLY A 56 4.37 5.37 8.32
CA GLY A 56 4.99 5.00 9.59
C GLY A 56 4.08 5.08 10.82
N GLN A 57 2.92 5.73 10.72
CA GLN A 57 1.91 5.69 11.81
C GLN A 57 1.03 4.43 11.77
N ARG A 58 0.61 4.04 10.57
CA ARG A 58 -0.16 2.82 10.31
C ARG A 58 0.11 2.31 8.88
N PRO A 59 -0.20 1.04 8.58
CA PRO A 59 -0.32 0.58 7.20
C PRO A 59 -1.41 1.35 6.46
N HIS A 60 -1.14 1.67 5.21
CA HIS A 60 -2.15 2.19 4.28
C HIS A 60 -2.63 1.08 3.35
N ILE A 61 -3.92 1.12 3.02
CA ILE A 61 -4.56 0.11 2.17
C ILE A 61 -4.74 0.67 0.75
N MET A 62 -4.23 -0.07 -0.22
CA MET A 62 -4.40 0.20 -1.65
C MET A 62 -5.37 -0.81 -2.23
N GLY A 63 -6.52 -0.35 -2.73
CA GLY A 63 -7.51 -1.17 -3.41
C GLY A 63 -7.09 -1.42 -4.86
N ILE A 64 -6.99 -2.69 -5.28
CA ILE A 64 -6.58 -3.06 -6.64
C ILE A 64 -7.81 -3.10 -7.54
N LEU A 65 -7.82 -2.27 -8.59
CA LEU A 65 -8.88 -2.18 -9.58
C LEU A 65 -8.37 -2.60 -10.96
N ASN A 66 -8.60 -3.87 -11.31
CA ASN A 66 -8.26 -4.41 -12.63
C ASN A 66 -9.36 -4.11 -13.64
N VAL A 67 -9.03 -3.23 -14.59
CA VAL A 67 -9.92 -2.72 -15.63
C VAL A 67 -9.74 -3.52 -16.91
N THR A 68 -10.03 -4.82 -16.83
CA THR A 68 -9.93 -5.75 -17.96
C THR A 68 -11.28 -6.37 -18.32
N PRO A 69 -11.53 -6.77 -19.59
CA PRO A 69 -12.82 -7.32 -20.01
C PRO A 69 -13.26 -8.56 -19.24
N ASP A 70 -12.32 -9.36 -18.74
CA ASP A 70 -12.53 -10.55 -17.94
C ASP A 70 -12.81 -10.27 -16.45
N SER A 71 -12.60 -9.04 -15.98
CA SER A 71 -12.80 -8.67 -14.58
C SER A 71 -14.25 -8.25 -14.26
N PHE A 72 -15.08 -8.01 -15.29
CA PHE A 72 -16.44 -7.44 -15.15
C PHE A 72 -17.47 -8.06 -16.11
N SER A 73 -17.22 -9.26 -16.63
CA SER A 73 -18.07 -9.85 -17.68
C SER A 73 -19.20 -10.74 -17.15
N ASP A 74 -20.41 -10.18 -17.07
CA ASP A 74 -21.68 -10.94 -17.19
C ASP A 74 -21.97 -11.31 -18.67
N GLY A 75 -20.95 -11.58 -19.49
CA GLY A 75 -21.10 -11.96 -20.90
C GLY A 75 -21.20 -10.82 -21.92
N GLY A 76 -20.94 -9.56 -21.53
CA GLY A 76 -20.86 -8.44 -22.46
C GLY A 76 -19.48 -8.29 -23.12
N LEU A 77 -19.43 -8.25 -24.45
CA LEU A 77 -18.22 -8.02 -25.27
C LEU A 77 -17.59 -6.61 -25.11
N TYR A 78 -18.14 -5.76 -24.24
CA TYR A 78 -17.75 -4.36 -24.09
C TYR A 78 -17.33 -4.04 -22.65
N PHE A 79 -16.18 -3.39 -22.53
CA PHE A 79 -15.69 -2.82 -21.28
C PHE A 79 -16.72 -1.82 -20.71
N GLN A 80 -17.07 -1.96 -19.43
CA GLN A 80 -18.05 -1.10 -18.74
C GLN A 80 -17.38 -0.27 -17.64
N PRO A 81 -16.98 0.99 -17.91
CA PRO A 81 -16.35 1.87 -16.92
C PRO A 81 -17.17 2.03 -15.63
N ASP A 82 -18.50 2.06 -15.73
CA ASP A 82 -19.39 2.26 -14.60
C ASP A 82 -19.26 1.19 -13.52
N GLN A 83 -18.99 -0.06 -13.90
CA GLN A 83 -18.79 -1.14 -12.94
C GLN A 83 -17.47 -0.98 -12.18
N ALA A 84 -16.41 -0.59 -12.88
CA ALA A 84 -15.11 -0.30 -12.26
C ALA A 84 -15.22 0.87 -11.27
N ILE A 85 -15.99 1.90 -11.60
CA ILE A 85 -16.23 3.06 -10.73
C ILE A 85 -16.99 2.65 -9.46
N LYS A 86 -18.04 1.82 -9.58
CA LYS A 86 -18.78 1.29 -8.42
C LYS A 86 -17.91 0.39 -7.53
N HIS A 87 -17.01 -0.39 -8.14
CA HIS A 87 -16.06 -1.21 -7.38
C HIS A 87 -15.09 -0.33 -6.59
N ALA A 88 -14.56 0.74 -7.23
CA ALA A 88 -13.72 1.73 -6.54
C ALA A 88 -14.45 2.38 -5.35
N GLU A 89 -15.71 2.80 -5.54
CA GLU A 89 -16.55 3.33 -4.47
C GLU A 89 -16.67 2.34 -3.31
N THR A 90 -16.91 1.06 -3.61
CA THR A 90 -17.02 0.01 -2.60
C THR A 90 -15.71 -0.18 -1.82
N MET A 91 -14.56 -0.16 -2.50
CA MET A 91 -13.25 -0.27 -1.86
C MET A 91 -12.97 0.92 -0.95
N LEU A 92 -13.27 2.14 -1.40
CA LEU A 92 -13.11 3.36 -0.61
C LEU A 92 -14.04 3.34 0.61
N ALA A 93 -15.30 2.93 0.44
CA ALA A 93 -16.25 2.77 1.54
C ALA A 93 -15.81 1.70 2.56
N ALA A 94 -15.08 0.68 2.11
CA ALA A 94 -14.49 -0.35 2.97
C ALA A 94 -13.19 0.10 3.67
N GLY A 95 -12.69 1.31 3.40
CA GLY A 95 -11.52 1.89 4.06
C GLY A 95 -10.21 1.80 3.26
N ALA A 96 -10.26 1.59 1.94
CA ALA A 96 -9.08 1.79 1.11
C ALA A 96 -8.65 3.27 1.14
N ASP A 97 -7.36 3.51 1.35
CA ASP A 97 -6.76 4.85 1.36
C ASP A 97 -6.47 5.36 -0.07
N MET A 98 -6.30 4.44 -1.01
CA MET A 98 -6.01 4.73 -2.42
C MET A 98 -6.49 3.60 -3.32
N ILE A 99 -6.61 3.89 -4.62
CA ILE A 99 -6.99 2.92 -5.64
C ILE A 99 -5.86 2.78 -6.66
N ASP A 100 -5.51 1.54 -7.01
CA ASP A 100 -4.52 1.22 -8.03
C ASP A 100 -5.21 0.66 -9.26
N VAL A 101 -5.10 1.37 -10.38
CA VAL A 101 -5.88 1.09 -11.59
C VAL A 101 -4.99 0.49 -12.67
N GLY A 102 -5.25 -0.77 -13.02
CA GLY A 102 -4.52 -1.50 -14.07
C GLY A 102 -5.40 -1.83 -15.27
N GLY A 103 -4.97 -1.47 -16.50
CA GLY A 103 -5.73 -1.72 -17.74
C GLY A 103 -5.32 -2.98 -18.49
N GLN A 104 -4.23 -3.61 -18.05
CA GLN A 104 -3.64 -4.79 -18.65
C GLN A 104 -3.56 -5.93 -17.62
N SER A 105 -3.86 -7.15 -18.06
CA SER A 105 -3.72 -8.34 -17.20
C SER A 105 -2.24 -8.68 -17.00
N SER A 106 -1.84 -8.86 -15.74
CA SER A 106 -0.51 -9.34 -15.33
C SER A 106 -0.46 -10.86 -15.13
N ARG A 107 -1.55 -11.58 -15.44
CA ARG A 107 -1.63 -13.04 -15.28
C ARG A 107 -0.69 -13.77 -16.24
N PRO A 108 -0.12 -14.93 -15.86
CA PRO A 108 0.71 -15.74 -16.75
C PRO A 108 -0.02 -16.08 -18.05
N GLY A 109 0.62 -15.83 -19.19
CA GLY A 109 0.05 -16.08 -20.52
C GLY A 109 -0.91 -15.00 -21.03
N ALA A 110 -1.10 -13.90 -20.30
CA ALA A 110 -1.83 -12.75 -20.82
C ALA A 110 -1.13 -12.16 -22.05
N VAL A 111 -1.89 -11.93 -23.12
CA VAL A 111 -1.38 -11.25 -24.31
C VAL A 111 -1.31 -9.76 -24.01
N PRO A 112 -0.14 -9.10 -24.18
CA PRO A 112 -0.02 -7.67 -24.01
C PRO A 112 -0.98 -6.93 -24.95
N VAL A 113 -1.60 -5.85 -24.45
CA VAL A 113 -2.44 -5.00 -25.27
C VAL A 113 -1.63 -3.82 -25.82
N PRO A 114 -2.02 -3.19 -26.94
CA PRO A 114 -1.45 -1.91 -27.36
C PRO A 114 -1.63 -0.83 -26.28
N PRO A 115 -0.70 0.14 -26.14
CA PRO A 115 -0.82 1.24 -25.17
C PRO A 115 -2.16 1.98 -25.25
N GLU A 116 -2.67 2.18 -26.46
CA GLU A 116 -3.91 2.93 -26.72
C GLU A 116 -5.12 2.19 -26.15
N VAL A 117 -5.09 0.86 -26.17
CA VAL A 117 -6.15 0.01 -25.61
C VAL A 117 -6.12 0.07 -24.09
N GLU A 118 -4.94 0.03 -23.48
CA GLU A 118 -4.79 0.19 -22.03
C GLU A 118 -5.27 1.57 -21.58
N GLN A 119 -4.85 2.64 -22.27
CA GLN A 119 -5.28 4.02 -22.00
C GLN A 119 -6.81 4.18 -22.12
N ALA A 120 -7.41 3.63 -23.17
CA ALA A 120 -8.86 3.68 -23.37
C ALA A 120 -9.65 2.99 -22.24
N ARG A 121 -9.01 2.05 -21.52
CA ARG A 121 -9.59 1.41 -20.33
C ARG A 121 -9.41 2.26 -19.07
N VAL A 122 -8.17 2.67 -18.77
CA VAL A 122 -7.85 3.27 -17.46
C VAL A 122 -8.24 4.74 -17.36
N VAL A 123 -8.06 5.53 -18.42
CA VAL A 123 -8.22 7.00 -18.36
C VAL A 123 -9.63 7.43 -17.95
N PRO A 124 -10.72 6.88 -18.52
CA PRO A 124 -12.07 7.24 -18.11
C PRO A 124 -12.34 6.88 -16.64
N VAL A 125 -11.86 5.72 -16.18
CA VAL A 125 -12.06 5.25 -14.80
C VAL A 125 -11.32 6.13 -13.80
N ILE A 126 -10.05 6.44 -14.06
CA ILE A 126 -9.24 7.33 -13.20
C ILE A 126 -9.90 8.70 -13.08
N ARG A 127 -10.34 9.28 -14.21
CA ARG A 127 -10.99 10.59 -14.22
C ARG A 127 -12.21 10.62 -13.31
N GLU A 128 -13.10 9.64 -13.44
CA GLU A 128 -14.32 9.59 -12.63
C GLU A 128 -14.02 9.32 -11.16
N ILE A 129 -13.05 8.46 -10.83
CA ILE A 129 -12.67 8.20 -9.43
C ILE A 129 -12.14 9.47 -8.76
N VAL A 130 -11.22 10.19 -9.41
CA VAL A 130 -10.65 11.43 -8.88
C VAL A 130 -11.73 12.49 -8.70
N GLN A 131 -12.61 12.66 -9.69
CA GLN A 131 -13.67 13.68 -9.65
C GLN A 131 -14.75 13.40 -8.60
N ARG A 132 -15.16 12.13 -8.45
CA ARG A 132 -16.29 11.76 -7.58
C ARG A 132 -15.88 11.55 -6.13
N PHE A 133 -14.70 11.02 -5.89
CA PHE A 133 -14.31 10.55 -4.56
C PHE A 133 -13.13 11.31 -3.95
N ASN A 134 -12.47 12.20 -4.70
CA ASN A 134 -11.27 12.90 -4.25
C ASN A 134 -10.24 11.93 -3.64
N ALA A 135 -10.09 10.76 -4.27
CA ALA A 135 -9.21 9.68 -3.81
C ALA A 135 -7.83 9.79 -4.44
N VAL A 136 -6.82 9.30 -3.74
CA VAL A 136 -5.50 9.03 -4.32
C VAL A 136 -5.64 7.88 -5.32
N VAL A 137 -5.18 8.10 -6.55
CA VAL A 137 -5.18 7.09 -7.61
C VAL A 137 -3.76 6.82 -8.08
N SER A 138 -3.36 5.56 -8.02
CA SER A 138 -2.18 4.99 -8.65
C SER A 138 -2.58 4.37 -9.99
N VAL A 139 -1.63 4.31 -10.93
CA VAL A 139 -1.79 3.62 -12.20
C VAL A 139 -0.78 2.48 -12.26
N ASP A 140 -1.28 1.24 -12.39
CA ASP A 140 -0.45 0.06 -12.59
C ASP A 140 -0.16 -0.08 -14.09
N THR A 141 0.94 0.53 -14.51
CA THR A 141 1.45 0.42 -15.87
C THR A 141 2.96 0.46 -15.89
N TYR A 142 3.56 -0.21 -16.87
CA TYR A 142 5.00 -0.12 -17.16
C TYR A 142 5.31 0.81 -18.33
N ARG A 143 4.30 1.49 -18.88
CA ARG A 143 4.42 2.35 -20.06
C ARG A 143 4.76 3.78 -19.63
N ALA A 144 5.75 4.36 -20.28
CA ALA A 144 6.22 5.73 -20.05
C ALA A 144 5.55 6.74 -21.00
#